data_AF-A0AAQ0A7P1-F1
#
_entry.id   AF-A0AAQ0A7P1-F1
#
_cell.length_a   1.000
_cell.length_b   1.000
_cell.length_c   1.000
_cell.angle_alpha   90.00
_cell.angle_beta   90.00
_cell.angle_gamma   90.00
#
_symmetry.space_group_name_H-M   'P 1'
#
loop_
_entity.id
_entity.type
_entity.pdbx_description
1 polymer ?
#
loop_
_entity_poly.entity_id
_entity_poly.type
_entity_poly.pdbx_seq_one_letter_code
_entity_poly.pdbx_strand_id
1 'polypeptide(L)'
;MHVQAQELSKTENLSSHASAQGIIAPQAIVINRPMKVGQEDQYVGISNVSYSGSAITVRITSDRVYVKAVSPGKATFSYLNSLGQLVINNITVTR
;
A
#
# COMPACT_ATOMS: atom_id res chain seq x y z
N MET A 1 -45.80 -39.70 22.75
CA MET A 1 -44.71 -40.13 21.85
C MET A 1 -44.02 -38.89 21.31
N HIS A 2 -42.70 -38.80 21.47
CA HIS A 2 -41.84 -37.85 20.76
C HIS A 2 -41.73 -38.25 19.29
N VAL A 3 -41.70 -37.28 18.37
CA VAL A 3 -40.63 -37.20 17.36
C VAL A 3 -40.57 -35.79 16.75
N GLN A 4 -39.35 -35.30 16.73
CA GLN A 4 -38.82 -34.12 16.10
C GLN A 4 -38.48 -34.45 14.63
N ALA A 5 -38.76 -33.54 13.69
CA ALA A 5 -38.10 -33.52 12.39
C ALA A 5 -38.03 -32.07 11.88
N GLN A 6 -36.81 -31.55 11.81
CA GLN A 6 -36.43 -30.37 11.03
C GLN A 6 -36.50 -30.70 9.54
N GLU A 7 -36.87 -29.72 8.70
CA GLU A 7 -36.08 -29.43 7.49
C GLU A 7 -36.32 -28.01 6.98
N LEU A 8 -35.21 -27.35 6.62
CA LEU A 8 -35.11 -25.99 6.12
C LEU A 8 -35.61 -25.87 4.67
N SER A 9 -36.09 -24.68 4.30
CA SER A 9 -35.43 -23.79 3.32
C SER A 9 -36.45 -22.90 2.61
N LYS A 10 -36.19 -21.59 2.56
CA LYS A 10 -35.97 -20.81 1.33
C LYS A 10 -36.05 -19.32 1.66
N THR A 11 -34.90 -18.72 1.96
CA THR A 11 -34.79 -17.25 2.04
C THR A 11 -34.16 -16.76 0.75
N GLU A 12 -35.00 -16.41 -0.21
CA GLU A 12 -34.63 -15.55 -1.34
C GLU A 12 -35.74 -14.51 -1.50
N ASN A 13 -35.48 -13.29 -1.03
CA ASN A 13 -35.79 -12.14 -1.85
C ASN A 13 -34.94 -10.93 -1.47
N LEU A 14 -34.14 -10.52 -2.44
CA LEU A 14 -33.42 -9.25 -2.46
C LEU A 14 -34.44 -8.12 -2.51
N SER A 15 -34.26 -7.09 -1.67
CA SER A 15 -34.22 -5.69 -2.12
C SER A 15 -34.30 -4.76 -0.93
N SER A 16 -33.20 -4.07 -0.65
CA SER A 16 -33.27 -2.65 -0.31
C SER A 16 -31.90 -2.06 -0.48
N HIS A 17 -31.86 -1.04 -1.35
CA HIS A 17 -30.76 -0.12 -1.52
C HIS A 17 -30.40 0.53 -0.18
N ALA A 18 -29.48 -0.09 0.56
CA ALA A 18 -28.60 0.65 1.43
C ALA A 18 -27.31 0.82 0.65
N SER A 19 -27.02 2.06 0.26
CA SER A 19 -25.74 2.47 -0.30
C SER A 19 -24.61 1.85 0.52
N ALA A 20 -24.03 0.78 -0.01
CA ALA A 20 -22.69 0.39 0.38
C ALA A 20 -21.81 1.55 -0.06
N GLN A 21 -21.62 2.53 0.82
CA GLN A 21 -20.33 3.21 0.93
C GLN A 21 -19.36 2.07 1.23
N GLY A 22 -18.98 1.37 0.18
CA GLY A 22 -17.97 0.34 0.23
C GLY A 22 -16.81 1.03 0.89
N ILE A 23 -16.41 0.53 2.05
CA ILE A 23 -15.12 0.84 2.61
C ILE A 23 -14.17 0.42 1.50
N ILE A 24 -13.72 1.38 0.67
CA ILE A 24 -12.64 1.14 -0.27
C ILE A 24 -11.47 0.90 0.67
N ALA A 25 -11.23 -0.36 1.01
CA ALA A 25 -10.06 -0.74 1.76
C ALA A 25 -8.87 -0.15 1.00
N PRO A 26 -7.99 0.64 1.65
CA PRO A 26 -6.83 1.20 0.98
C PRO A 26 -6.07 0.07 0.30
N GLN A 27 -6.10 0.02 -1.03
CA GLN A 27 -5.35 -0.99 -1.77
C GLN A 27 -3.88 -0.65 -1.60
N ALA A 28 -3.12 -1.58 -1.03
CA ALA A 28 -1.68 -1.46 -0.91
C ALA A 28 -1.01 -2.07 -2.15
N ILE A 29 -0.17 -1.27 -2.82
CA ILE A 29 0.68 -1.70 -3.93
C ILE A 29 2.06 -1.94 -3.35
N VAL A 30 2.54 -3.18 -3.39
CA VAL A 30 3.88 -3.54 -2.92
C VAL A 30 4.81 -3.70 -4.11
N ILE A 31 5.93 -2.98 -4.10
CA ILE A 31 6.94 -2.99 -5.15
C ILE A 31 8.27 -3.38 -4.53
N ASN A 32 8.87 -4.46 -5.03
CA ASN A 32 10.26 -4.79 -4.69
C ASN A 32 11.17 -4.14 -5.73
N ARG A 33 12.03 -3.22 -5.29
CA ARG A 33 12.86 -2.39 -6.17
C ARG A 33 14.35 -2.60 -5.87
N PRO A 34 15.16 -3.03 -6.84
CA PRO A 34 16.61 -2.93 -6.71
C PRO A 34 17.08 -1.49 -6.97
N MET A 35 18.09 -1.04 -6.23
CA MET A 35 18.83 0.20 -6.49
C MET A 35 20.34 -0.06 -6.37
N LYS A 36 21.15 0.74 -7.06
CA LYS A 36 22.60 0.79 -6.81
C LYS A 36 22.98 1.96 -5.93
N VAL A 37 24.04 1.85 -5.13
CA VAL A 37 24.59 2.98 -4.37
C VAL A 37 24.86 4.14 -5.33
N GLY A 38 24.39 5.34 -4.96
CA GLY A 38 24.48 6.54 -5.78
C GLY A 38 23.28 6.78 -6.70
N GLN A 39 22.42 5.77 -6.95
CA GLN A 39 21.18 5.95 -7.71
C GLN A 39 20.21 6.84 -6.92
N GLU A 40 19.50 7.71 -7.62
CA GLU A 40 18.48 8.61 -7.07
C GLU A 40 17.20 8.53 -7.92
N ASP A 41 16.07 8.39 -7.24
CA ASP A 41 14.74 8.41 -7.85
C ASP A 41 13.96 9.64 -7.35
N GLN A 42 13.12 10.20 -8.21
CA GLN A 42 12.28 11.35 -7.91
C GLN A 42 10.79 11.00 -8.00
N TYR A 43 10.01 11.49 -7.04
CA TYR A 43 8.56 11.30 -6.97
C TYR A 43 7.84 12.66 -6.89
N VAL A 44 6.70 12.77 -7.56
CA VAL A 44 5.84 13.96 -7.64
C VAL A 44 4.40 13.54 -7.41
N GLY A 45 3.58 14.40 -6.78
CA GLY A 45 2.17 14.10 -6.54
C GLY A 45 1.94 12.95 -5.56
N ILE A 46 2.90 12.78 -4.62
CA ILE A 46 2.81 11.80 -3.55
C ILE A 46 2.63 12.51 -2.20
N SER A 47 1.99 11.82 -1.25
CA SER A 47 1.74 12.34 0.11
C SER A 47 1.95 11.25 1.15
N ASN A 48 1.87 11.59 2.44
CA ASN A 48 2.00 10.64 3.57
C ASN A 48 3.24 9.74 3.46
N VAL A 49 4.38 10.39 3.26
CA VAL A 49 5.67 9.72 3.06
C VAL A 49 6.16 9.11 4.37
N SER A 50 6.62 7.87 4.30
CA SER A 50 7.33 7.19 5.39
C SER A 50 8.53 6.43 4.83
N TYR A 51 9.58 6.30 5.64
CA TYR A 51 10.77 5.55 5.26
C TYR A 51 11.44 4.91 6.47
N SER A 52 12.11 3.78 6.24
CA SER A 52 12.86 3.05 7.25
C SER A 52 14.10 2.36 6.64
N GLY A 53 15.07 2.07 7.49
CA GLY A 53 16.37 1.53 7.10
C GLY A 53 17.39 2.61 6.72
N SER A 54 18.67 2.26 6.74
CA SER A 54 19.80 3.17 6.50
C SER A 54 20.38 3.10 5.09
N ALA A 55 19.84 2.23 4.23
CA ALA A 55 20.34 2.02 2.87
C ALA A 55 20.01 3.20 1.93
N ILE A 56 19.03 4.02 2.28
CA ILE A 56 18.58 5.20 1.53
C ILE A 56 18.62 6.46 2.38
N THR A 57 18.63 7.61 1.70
CA THR A 57 18.28 8.91 2.27
C THR A 57 17.05 9.44 1.53
N VAL A 58 16.19 10.15 2.26
CA VAL A 58 14.99 10.76 1.69
C VAL A 58 15.07 12.27 1.91
N ARG A 59 14.95 13.03 0.82
CA ARG A 59 14.88 14.49 0.85
C ARG A 59 13.52 14.93 0.32
N ILE A 60 12.80 15.70 1.13
CA ILE A 60 11.48 16.24 0.78
C ILE A 60 11.63 17.73 0.51
N THR A 61 11.03 18.17 -0.59
CA THR A 61 10.88 19.57 -0.98
C THR A 61 9.40 19.90 -1.11
N SER A 62 9.03 21.13 -1.47
CA SER A 62 7.62 21.56 -1.53
C SER A 62 6.75 20.72 -2.47
N ASP A 63 7.29 20.27 -3.60
CA ASP A 63 6.54 19.54 -4.65
C ASP A 63 7.10 18.14 -4.96
N ARG A 64 8.27 17.80 -4.41
CA ARG A 64 9.03 16.61 -4.80
C ARG A 64 9.65 15.87 -3.62
N VAL A 65 9.77 14.56 -3.78
CA VAL A 65 10.52 13.68 -2.88
C VAL A 65 11.62 12.99 -3.67
N TYR A 66 12.83 13.03 -3.13
CA TYR A 66 14.02 12.40 -3.69
C TYR A 66 14.45 11.25 -2.78
N VAL A 67 14.66 10.07 -3.36
CA VAL A 67 15.14 8.89 -2.66
C VAL A 67 16.48 8.49 -3.25
N LYS A 68 17.54 8.60 -2.46
CA LYS A 68 18.91 8.28 -2.90
C LYS A 68 19.44 7.08 -2.14
N ALA A 69 19.94 6.09 -2.87
CA ALA A 69 20.66 4.96 -2.30
C ALA A 69 22.06 5.40 -1.84
N VAL A 70 22.37 5.19 -0.55
CA VAL A 70 23.62 5.67 0.07
C VAL A 70 24.53 4.55 0.59
N SER A 71 23.98 3.38 0.88
CA SER A 71 24.77 2.23 1.32
C SER A 71 24.09 0.91 0.93
N PRO A 72 24.85 -0.18 0.71
CA PRO A 72 24.25 -1.49 0.45
C PRO A 72 23.39 -1.93 1.65
N GLY A 73 22.24 -2.52 1.37
CA GLY A 73 21.32 -2.95 2.42
C GLY A 73 19.87 -2.98 1.95
N LYS A 74 18.94 -3.00 2.91
CA LYS A 74 17.51 -2.93 2.64
C LYS A 74 16.92 -1.68 3.28
N ALA A 75 15.94 -1.10 2.61
CA ALA A 75 15.15 0.01 3.11
C ALA A 75 13.71 -0.13 2.64
N THR A 76 12.80 0.56 3.31
CA THR A 76 11.41 0.69 2.85
C THR A 76 11.10 2.17 2.67
N PHE A 77 10.44 2.50 1.58
CA PHE A 77 9.92 3.83 1.28
C PHE A 77 8.47 3.72 0.85
N SER A 78 7.55 4.35 1.59
CA SER A 78 6.12 4.31 1.30
C SER A 78 5.50 5.70 1.20
N TYR A 79 4.41 5.78 0.44
CA TYR A 79 3.66 7.01 0.19
C TYR A 79 2.25 6.69 -0.30
N LEU A 80 1.34 7.66 -0.21
CA LEU A 80 0.08 7.64 -0.97
C LEU A 80 0.29 8.28 -2.34
N ASN A 81 -0.16 7.60 -3.40
CA ASN A 81 -0.18 8.17 -4.75
C ASN A 81 -1.38 9.14 -4.93
N SER A 82 -1.50 9.75 -6.11
CA SER A 82 -2.59 10.68 -6.44
C SER A 82 -4.00 10.04 -6.44
N LEU A 83 -4.07 8.71 -6.45
CA LEU A 83 -5.32 7.94 -6.34
C LEU A 83 -5.65 7.55 -4.89
N GLY A 84 -4.83 7.96 -3.90
CA GLY A 84 -5.00 7.60 -2.50
C GLY A 84 -4.60 6.16 -2.16
N GLN A 85 -3.92 5.46 -3.06
CA GLN A 85 -3.43 4.10 -2.83
C GLN A 85 -2.08 4.14 -2.09
N LEU A 86 -1.91 3.26 -1.11
CA LEU A 86 -0.64 3.11 -0.39
C LEU A 86 0.35 2.34 -1.27
N VAL A 87 1.45 2.98 -1.64
CA VAL A 87 2.56 2.34 -2.34
C VAL A 87 3.67 2.06 -1.33
N ILE A 88 4.13 0.81 -1.26
CA ILE A 88 5.22 0.36 -0.39
C ILE A 88 6.36 -0.13 -1.29
N ASN A 89 7.48 0.59 -1.27
CA ASN A 89 8.69 0.23 -2.01
C ASN A 89 9.67 -0.45 -1.06
N ASN A 90 9.83 -1.77 -1.20
CA ASN A 90 10.89 -2.53 -0.55
C ASN A 90 12.15 -2.42 -1.41
N ILE A 91 13.08 -1.58 -0.97
CA ILE A 91 14.29 -1.26 -1.70
C ILE A 91 15.41 -2.18 -1.24
N THR A 92 16.06 -2.86 -2.19
CA THR A 92 17.32 -3.57 -1.97
C THR A 92 18.43 -2.81 -2.69
N VAL A 93 19.37 -2.26 -1.92
CA VAL A 93 20.51 -1.51 -2.43
C VAL A 93 21.72 -2.42 -2.56
N THR A 94 22.30 -2.46 -3.77
CA THR A 94 23.58 -3.13 -4.04
C THR A 94 24.68 -2.12 -4.33
N ARG A 95 25.94 -2.56 -4.32
CA ARG A 95 27.06 -1.75 -4.81
C ARG A 95 26.92 -1.44 -6.30
#